data_AF-A0AAD7MW67-F1
#
_entry.id   AF-A0AAD7MW67-F1
#
_cell.length_a   1.000
_cell.length_b   1.000
_cell.length_c   1.000
_cell.angle_alpha   90.00
_cell.angle_beta   90.00
_cell.angle_gamma   90.00
#
_symmetry.space_group_name_H-M   'P 1'
#
loop_
_entity.id
_entity.type
_entity.pdbx_description
1 polymer ?
#
loop_
_entity_poly.entity_id
_entity_poly.type
_entity_poly.pdbx_seq_one_letter_code
_entity_poly.pdbx_strand_id
1 'polypeptide(L)'
;MSWRAYLTVRDISYHRCTPLNLPLLHIELDPTVLNTSYGHMFKNDPRIVLRAMGVSLDKGMPITIKLANSAHPREILFIGMDQKGKRHLLHTSKLRDSQVLR
;
A
#
# COMPACT_ATOMS: atom_id res chain seq x y z
N MET A 1 4.75 -7.21 -5.39
CA MET A 1 5.61 -6.95 -4.21
C MET A 1 4.69 -6.48 -3.10
N SER A 2 4.92 -6.88 -1.85
CA SER A 2 4.09 -6.45 -0.72
C SER A 2 4.94 -6.00 0.46
N TRP A 3 4.40 -5.05 1.22
CA TRP A 3 4.96 -4.54 2.47
C TRP A 3 3.99 -4.79 3.61
N ARG A 4 4.51 -5.23 4.75
CA ARG A 4 3.73 -5.47 5.96
C ARG A 4 4.44 -4.84 7.15
N ALA A 5 3.68 -4.12 7.97
CA ALA A 5 4.15 -3.65 9.26
C ALA A 5 3.40 -4.40 10.36
N TYR A 6 4.14 -4.88 11.34
CA TYR A 6 3.63 -5.63 12.48
C TYR A 6 3.87 -4.81 13.75
N LEU A 7 2.92 -4.86 14.69
CA LEU A 7 3.15 -4.32 16.03
C LEU A 7 4.01 -5.33 16.78
N THR A 8 5.21 -4.93 17.19
CA THR A 8 5.92 -5.67 18.24
C THR A 8 5.31 -5.26 19.57
N VAL A 9 4.34 -6.03 20.05
CA VAL A 9 3.83 -5.85 21.42
C VAL A 9 4.90 -6.35 22.37
N ARG A 10 5.74 -5.45 22.88
CA ARG A 10 6.58 -5.70 24.07
C ARG A 10 5.87 -5.06 25.25
N ASP A 11 5.61 -5.86 26.27
CA ASP A 11 4.94 -5.54 27.53
C ASP A 11 3.42 -5.29 27.49
N ILE A 12 2.68 -6.39 27.70
CA ILE A 12 1.73 -6.42 28.83
C ILE A 12 1.98 -7.75 29.56
N SER A 13 2.68 -7.68 30.68
CA SER A 13 2.74 -8.73 31.68
C SER A 13 1.32 -9.24 31.98
N TYR A 14 1.05 -10.51 31.72
CA TYR A 14 0.40 -11.50 32.58
C TYR A 14 0.06 -12.75 31.72
N HIS A 15 0.79 -13.83 32.01
CA HIS A 15 0.54 -15.23 31.65
C HIS A 15 0.08 -15.61 30.22
N ARG A 16 0.99 -16.28 29.50
CA ARG A 16 0.72 -17.18 28.36
C ARG A 16 -0.20 -16.61 27.27
N CYS A 17 0.26 -15.62 26.52
CA CYS A 17 -0.28 -15.36 25.19
C CYS A 17 0.87 -15.37 24.20
N THR A 18 0.79 -16.28 23.22
CA THR A 18 1.69 -16.35 22.08
C THR A 18 1.78 -14.98 21.41
N PRO A 19 2.98 -14.50 21.03
CA PRO A 19 3.11 -13.22 20.33
C PRO A 19 2.29 -13.26 19.05
N LEU A 20 1.17 -12.54 19.05
CA LEU A 20 0.26 -12.47 17.93
C LEU A 20 0.88 -11.49 16.92
N ASN A 21 1.63 -12.01 15.94
CA ASN A 21 2.14 -11.22 14.82
C ASN A 21 0.99 -10.84 13.88
N LEU A 22 0.10 -9.96 14.34
CA LEU A 22 -0.96 -9.42 13.50
C LEU A 22 -0.38 -8.32 12.61
N PRO A 23 -0.47 -8.44 11.27
CA PRO A 23 -0.12 -7.34 10.39
C PRO A 23 -1.14 -6.22 10.64
N LEU A 24 -0.68 -5.12 11.21
CA LEU A 24 -1.51 -3.92 11.36
C LEU A 24 -1.76 -3.26 10.02
N LEU A 25 -0.77 -3.42 9.13
CA LEU A 25 -0.73 -2.80 7.83
C LEU A 25 -0.27 -3.80 6.81
N HIS A 26 -0.97 -3.79 5.68
CA HIS A 26 -0.62 -4.57 4.52
C HIS A 26 -0.81 -3.71 3.28
N ILE A 27 0.30 -3.53 2.56
CA ILE A 27 0.30 -2.91 1.25
C ILE A 27 0.72 -3.95 0.25
N GLU A 28 -0.07 -4.05 -0.81
CA GLU A 28 0.26 -4.88 -1.95
C GLU A 28 0.35 -4.03 -3.21
N LEU A 29 1.43 -4.21 -3.97
CA LEU A 29 1.57 -3.62 -5.29
C LEU A 29 1.32 -4.69 -6.33
N ASP A 30 0.39 -4.38 -7.24
CA ASP A 30 0.14 -5.19 -8.41
C ASP A 30 1.42 -5.31 -9.26
N PRO A 31 1.80 -6.53 -9.71
CA PRO A 31 3.01 -6.73 -10.50
C PRO A 31 3.09 -5.84 -11.74
N THR A 32 1.94 -5.50 -12.33
CA THR A 32 1.87 -4.61 -13.50
C THR A 32 2.37 -3.20 -13.20
N VAL A 33 2.18 -2.72 -11.96
CA VAL A 33 2.67 -1.41 -11.52
C VAL A 33 4.20 -1.42 -11.42
N LEU A 34 4.81 -2.54 -11.02
CA LEU A 34 6.26 -2.63 -10.79
C LEU A 34 7.11 -2.42 -12.05
N ASN A 35 6.51 -2.62 -13.24
CA ASN A 35 7.16 -2.44 -14.54
C ASN A 35 6.93 -1.04 -15.13
N THR A 36 6.24 -0.15 -14.41
CA THR A 36 5.99 1.23 -14.83
C THR A 36 6.98 2.20 -14.20
N SER A 37 7.02 3.44 -14.70
CA SER A 37 7.78 4.53 -14.08
C SER A 37 7.42 4.72 -12.60
N TYR A 38 6.15 4.56 -12.23
CA TYR A 38 5.73 4.56 -10.82
C TYR A 38 6.31 3.38 -10.05
N GLY A 39 6.34 2.19 -10.63
CA GLY A 39 7.01 1.02 -10.06
C GLY A 39 8.47 1.28 -9.71
N HIS A 40 9.19 1.98 -10.59
CA HIS A 40 10.54 2.45 -10.32
C HIS A 40 10.58 3.50 -9.19
N MET A 41 9.64 4.44 -9.16
CA MET A 41 9.54 5.40 -8.04
C MET A 41 9.26 4.72 -6.70
N PHE A 42 8.39 3.70 -6.64
CA PHE A 42 8.14 2.94 -5.41
C PHE A 42 9.39 2.23 -4.89
N LYS A 43 10.26 1.76 -5.80
CA LYS A 43 11.53 1.12 -5.46
C LYS A 43 12.59 2.12 -5.00
N ASN A 44 12.60 3.32 -5.60
CA ASN A 44 13.64 4.33 -5.37
C ASN A 44 13.29 5.37 -4.30
N ASP A 45 12.00 5.66 -4.07
CA ASP A 45 11.51 6.59 -3.05
C ASP A 45 10.55 5.90 -2.06
N PRO A 46 11.05 5.47 -0.88
CA PRO A 46 10.23 4.80 0.12
C PRO A 46 9.13 5.69 0.70
N ARG A 47 9.17 7.02 0.49
CA ARG A 47 8.12 7.95 0.98
C ARG A 47 6.76 7.66 0.38
N ILE A 48 6.69 7.12 -0.83
CA ILE A 48 5.41 6.78 -1.47
C ILE A 48 4.78 5.57 -0.75
N VAL A 49 5.60 4.59 -0.38
CA VAL A 49 5.18 3.43 0.42
C VAL A 49 4.73 3.88 1.82
N LEU A 50 5.45 4.82 2.45
CA LEU A 50 5.06 5.39 3.75
C LEU A 50 3.72 6.12 3.71
N ARG A 51 3.42 6.87 2.64
CA ARG A 51 2.09 7.50 2.48
C ARG A 51 0.99 6.45 2.34
N ALA A 52 1.21 5.43 1.51
CA ALA A 52 0.27 4.32 1.38
C ALA A 52 0.07 3.58 2.72
N MET A 53 1.11 3.47 3.55
CA MET A 53 1.02 2.90 4.91
C MET A 53 0.18 3.78 5.82
N GLY A 54 0.39 5.10 5.77
CA GLY A 54 -0.41 6.07 6.51
C GLY A 54 -1.91 5.97 6.17
N VAL A 55 -2.25 5.82 4.89
CA VAL A 55 -3.66 5.60 4.49
C VAL A 55 -4.19 4.26 5.01
N SER A 56 -3.38 3.20 5.00
CA SER A 56 -3.77 1.88 5.52
C SER A 56 -4.04 1.93 7.03
N LEU A 57 -3.26 2.73 7.78
CA LEU A 57 -3.47 2.97 9.21
C LEU A 57 -4.75 3.75 9.48
N ASP A 58 -4.90 4.90 8.80
CA ASP A 58 -6.06 5.78 8.97
C ASP A 58 -7.39 5.05 8.70
N LYS A 59 -7.37 4.13 7.72
CA LYS A 59 -8.54 3.38 7.31
C LYS A 59 -8.68 2.01 7.95
N GLY A 60 -7.67 1.54 8.71
CA GLY A 60 -7.67 0.21 9.35
C GLY A 60 -7.86 -0.94 8.35
N MET A 61 -7.38 -0.79 7.11
CA MET A 61 -7.63 -1.75 6.04
C MET A 61 -6.38 -2.03 5.19
N PRO A 62 -6.23 -3.27 4.68
CA PRO A 62 -5.25 -3.58 3.64
C PRO A 62 -5.48 -2.72 2.40
N ILE A 63 -4.39 -2.22 1.81
CA ILE A 63 -4.44 -1.42 0.59
C ILE A 63 -3.67 -2.12 -0.53
N THR A 64 -4.29 -2.18 -1.70
CA THR A 64 -3.66 -2.63 -2.93
C THR A 64 -3.49 -1.45 -3.89
N ILE A 65 -2.30 -1.28 -4.43
CA ILE A 65 -1.98 -0.28 -5.44
C ILE A 65 -1.98 -0.94 -6.82
N LYS A 66 -2.81 -0.42 -7.73
CA LYS A 66 -3.00 -0.96 -9.08
C LYS A 66 -2.96 0.12 -10.16
N LEU A 67 -2.72 -0.25 -11.41
CA LEU A 67 -2.98 0.64 -12.54
C LEU A 67 -4.50 0.77 -12.78
N ALA A 68 -4.95 1.96 -13.15
CA ALA A 68 -6.37 2.21 -13.46
C ALA A 68 -6.82 1.52 -14.75
N ASN A 69 -5.91 1.37 -15.72
CA ASN A 69 -6.12 0.64 -16.96
C ASN A 69 -4.74 0.30 -17.57
N SER A 70 -4.55 -0.92 -18.09
CA SER A 70 -3.32 -1.30 -18.81
C SER A 70 -3.11 -0.49 -20.09
N ALA A 71 -4.18 0.01 -20.71
CA ALA A 71 -4.10 0.89 -21.88
C ALA A 71 -3.64 2.32 -21.53
N HIS A 72 -3.81 2.75 -20.28
CA HIS A 72 -3.48 4.10 -19.82
C HIS A 72 -2.69 4.03 -18.51
N PRO A 73 -1.39 3.69 -18.56
CA PRO A 73 -0.55 3.49 -17.37
C PRO A 73 -0.25 4.78 -16.59
N ARG A 74 -0.93 5.88 -16.91
CA ARG A 74 -0.75 7.20 -16.29
C ARG A 74 -1.58 7.37 -15.02
N GLU A 75 -2.45 6.43 -14.67
CA GLU A 75 -3.27 6.54 -13.46
C GLU A 75 -3.11 5.32 -12.56
N ILE A 76 -2.96 5.58 -11.26
CA ILE A 76 -2.86 4.59 -10.20
C ILE A 76 -4.08 4.68 -9.30
N LEU A 77 -4.61 3.51 -8.94
CA LEU A 77 -5.70 3.33 -8.01
C LEU A 77 -5.15 2.80 -6.68
N PHE A 78 -5.59 3.40 -5.59
CA PHE A 78 -5.43 2.89 -4.24
C PHE A 78 -6.74 2.23 -3.83
N ILE A 79 -6.72 0.90 -3.70
CA ILE A 79 -7.91 0.10 -3.44
C ILE A 79 -7.78 -0.47 -2.02
N GLY A 80 -8.69 -0.10 -1.13
CA GLY A 80 -8.81 -0.69 0.20
C GLY A 80 -9.71 -1.92 0.21
N MET A 81 -9.48 -2.86 1.11
CA MET A 81 -10.42 -3.96 1.38
C MET A 81 -10.96 -3.86 2.80
N ASP A 82 -12.29 -3.81 2.93
CA ASP A 82 -12.91 -3.86 4.25
C ASP A 82 -12.88 -5.27 4.86
N GLN A 83 -13.35 -5.39 6.11
CA GLN A 83 -13.40 -6.67 6.85
C GLN A 83 -14.32 -7.71 6.19
N LYS A 84 -15.21 -7.30 5.28
CA LYS A 84 -16.10 -8.19 4.51
C LYS A 84 -15.47 -8.59 3.17
N GLY A 85 -14.24 -8.18 2.90
CA GLY A 85 -13.54 -8.42 1.63
C GLY A 85 -14.02 -7.54 0.48
N LYS A 86 -14.87 -6.54 0.73
CA LYS A 86 -15.33 -5.63 -0.32
C LYS A 86 -14.24 -4.60 -0.61
N ARG A 87 -14.00 -4.39 -1.91
CA ARG A 87 -13.02 -3.42 -2.41
C ARG A 87 -13.64 -2.03 -2.46
N HIS A 88 -12.87 -1.04 -2.00
CA HIS A 88 -13.22 0.38 -2.02
C HIS A 88 -12.12 1.17 -2.71
N LEU A 89 -12.50 2.02 -3.66
CA LEU A 89 -11.55 2.96 -4.26
C LEU A 89 -11.30 4.08 -3.25
N LEU A 90 -10.08 4.16 -2.71
CA LEU A 90 -9.71 5.15 -1.71
C LEU A 90 -9.19 6.43 -2.34
N HIS A 91 -8.37 6.30 -3.38
CA HIS A 91 -7.73 7.43 -4.02
C HIS A 91 -7.29 7.08 -5.45
N THR A 92 -7.25 8.09 -6.32
CA THR A 92 -6.63 7.98 -7.64
C THR A 92 -5.55 9.04 -7.80
N SER A 93 -4.41 8.64 -8.36
CA SER A 93 -3.30 9.53 -8.65
C SER A 93 -2.95 9.47 -10.13
N LYS A 94 -2.92 10.63 -10.79
CA LYS A 94 -2.54 10.76 -12.19
C LYS A 94 -1.10 11.26 -12.33
N LEU A 95 -0.37 10.69 -13.28
CA LEU A 95 0.93 11.19 -13.71
C LEU A 95 0.69 12.54 -14.39
N ARG A 96 1.15 13.62 -13.76
CA ARG A 96 1.28 14.90 -14.49
C ARG A 96 2.49 14.74 -15.41
N ASP A 97 2.36 15.17 -16.65
CA ASP A 97 3.41 15.10 -17.68
C ASP A 97 4.68 15.96 -17.37
N SER A 98 4.88 16.35 -16.12
CA SER A 98 5.88 17.33 -15.66
C SER A 98 7.07 16.73 -14.91
N GLN A 99 7.16 15.39 -14.76
CA GLN A 99 8.32 14.71 -14.15
C GLN A 99 9.12 13.85 -15.13
N VAL A 100 9.01 14.12 -16.44
CA VAL A 100 10.03 13.75 -17.42
C VAL A 100 10.87 14.99 -17.70
N LEU A 101 11.65 15.44 -16.72
CA LEU A 101 12.70 16.44 -16.95
C LEU A 101 13.94 16.07 -16.15
N ARG A 102 14.86 15.47 -16.90
CA ARG A 102 16.32 15.35 -16.70
C ARG A 102 16.82 14.44 -15.58
#